data_AF-A0AAU4RTQ4-F1
#
_entry.id   AF-A0AAU4RTQ4-F1
#
_cell.length_a   1.000
_cell.length_b   1.000
_cell.length_c   1.000
_cell.angle_alpha   90.00
_cell.angle_beta   90.00
_cell.angle_gamma   90.00
#
_symmetry.space_group_name_H-M   'P 1'
#
loop_
_entity.id
_entity.type
_entity.pdbx_description
1 polymer ?
#
loop_
_entity_poly.entity_id
_entity_poly.type
_entity_poly.pdbx_seq_one_letter_code
_entity_poly.pdbx_strand_id
1 'polypeptide(L)'
;MPLRTYIQTTRRAGSAAISGVGRLATIAGGGAMTAGLFTDAGTLPAILTTIAAGLGGAFLSPRLQLAHPMKKPIVFTVYLAPHSVLVSNLVTELVWDATEGRLVQGGVAVLWTAGVWWLRPGRLAKRVAKWPEPVIETDGTEADQDAAGAELEVAIEIPDDPAGRWWALNAAKKDGVAEGTRVIAVRAIEDRRRVAVALAAIEKGEPVPDIKIRRLSALMNVPEELLEVEAIPGHGAGVAMLLIGPKPEAGPTPDVDVWTEIGRSALPGVTLTEINEYDMSKEVNP
;
A
#
# COMPACT_ATOMS: atom_id res chain seq x y z
N MET A 1 26.47 11.79 -10.31
CA MET A 1 25.32 11.05 -10.87
C MET A 1 24.06 11.53 -10.16
N PRO A 2 23.00 11.99 -10.86
CA PRO A 2 21.86 12.62 -10.20
C PRO A 2 20.97 11.59 -9.47
N LEU A 3 20.57 11.92 -8.25
CA LEU A 3 19.77 11.11 -7.31
C LEU A 3 18.50 10.47 -7.93
N ARG A 4 17.90 11.12 -8.94
CA ARG A 4 16.75 10.61 -9.71
C ARG A 4 17.07 9.30 -10.44
N THR A 5 18.29 9.11 -10.92
CA THR A 5 18.71 7.90 -11.64
C THR A 5 18.84 6.70 -10.70
N TYR A 6 19.26 6.92 -9.45
CA TYR A 6 19.38 5.90 -8.40
C TYR A 6 18.01 5.41 -7.91
N ILE A 7 17.06 6.33 -7.76
CA ILE A 7 15.67 6.01 -7.37
C ILE A 7 14.95 5.22 -8.49
N GLN A 8 15.21 5.54 -9.76
CA GLN A 8 14.62 4.81 -10.88
C GLN A 8 15.21 3.41 -11.07
N THR A 9 16.52 3.24 -10.84
CA THR A 9 17.19 1.92 -10.92
C THR A 9 16.76 1.00 -9.78
N THR A 10 16.64 1.50 -8.55
CA THR A 10 16.15 0.72 -7.39
C THR A 10 14.67 0.33 -7.55
N ARG A 11 13.80 1.21 -8.06
CA ARG A 11 12.40 0.86 -8.40
C ARG A 11 12.32 -0.20 -9.52
N ARG A 12 13.18 -0.11 -10.54
CA ARG A 12 13.26 -1.12 -11.62
C ARG A 12 13.79 -2.46 -11.10
N ALA A 13 14.80 -2.47 -10.24
CA ALA A 13 15.34 -3.69 -9.63
C ALA A 13 14.32 -4.36 -8.70
N GLY A 14 13.65 -3.60 -7.85
CA GLY A 14 12.59 -4.12 -6.96
C GLY A 14 11.40 -4.69 -7.73
N SER A 15 10.96 -4.01 -8.81
CA SER A 15 9.88 -4.54 -9.66
C SER A 15 10.29 -5.78 -10.46
N ALA A 16 11.55 -5.87 -10.89
CA ALA A 16 12.10 -7.06 -11.55
C ALA A 16 12.19 -8.25 -10.58
N ALA A 17 12.69 -8.05 -9.35
CA ALA A 17 12.74 -9.07 -8.31
C ALA A 17 11.33 -9.58 -7.94
N ILE A 18 10.37 -8.68 -7.71
CA ILE A 18 8.97 -9.03 -7.42
C ILE A 18 8.30 -9.75 -8.60
N SER A 19 8.71 -9.44 -9.84
CA SER A 19 8.24 -10.16 -11.03
C SER A 19 8.82 -11.57 -11.15
N GLY A 20 10.05 -11.78 -10.69
CA GLY A 20 10.74 -13.06 -10.69
C GLY A 20 10.11 -14.05 -9.71
N VAL A 21 9.79 -13.60 -8.49
CA VAL A 21 9.22 -14.47 -7.43
C VAL A 21 7.92 -15.16 -7.89
N GLY A 22 7.02 -14.45 -8.56
CA GLY A 22 5.78 -15.05 -9.06
C GLY A 22 6.01 -16.13 -10.13
N ARG A 23 7.01 -15.95 -10.99
CA ARG A 23 7.36 -16.94 -12.03
C ARG A 23 8.03 -18.16 -11.45
N LEU A 24 8.94 -17.95 -10.50
CA LEU A 24 9.58 -19.04 -9.75
C LEU A 24 8.54 -19.88 -9.02
N ALA A 25 7.55 -19.24 -8.39
CA ALA A 25 6.45 -19.95 -7.75
C ALA A 25 5.60 -20.77 -8.73
N THR A 26 5.32 -20.24 -9.93
CA THR A 26 4.60 -21.00 -10.97
C THR A 26 5.41 -22.19 -11.46
N ILE A 27 6.72 -22.02 -11.70
CA ILE A 27 7.61 -23.11 -12.11
C ILE A 27 7.72 -24.18 -11.02
N ALA A 28 7.90 -23.77 -9.77
CA ALA A 28 7.96 -24.69 -8.63
C ALA A 28 6.65 -25.45 -8.45
N GLY A 29 5.50 -24.77 -8.56
CA GLY A 29 4.18 -25.41 -8.45
C GLY A 29 3.90 -26.39 -9.60
N GLY A 30 4.16 -25.98 -10.85
CA GLY A 30 4.00 -26.86 -12.01
C GLY A 30 4.96 -28.06 -11.96
N GLY A 31 6.19 -27.83 -11.49
CA GLY A 31 7.15 -28.90 -11.22
C GLY A 31 6.68 -29.87 -10.14
N ALA A 32 6.09 -29.38 -9.06
CA ALA A 32 5.55 -30.22 -7.98
C ALA A 32 4.38 -31.09 -8.47
N MET A 33 3.41 -30.50 -9.19
CA MET A 33 2.32 -31.28 -9.82
C MET A 33 2.85 -32.33 -10.79
N THR A 34 3.83 -31.96 -11.62
CA THR A 34 4.41 -32.89 -12.60
C THR A 34 5.18 -34.02 -11.92
N ALA A 35 5.93 -33.72 -10.85
CA ALA A 35 6.66 -34.72 -10.09
C ALA A 35 5.72 -35.71 -9.40
N GLY A 36 4.58 -35.24 -8.89
CA GLY A 36 3.55 -36.06 -8.28
C GLY A 36 2.94 -37.12 -9.22
N LEU A 37 3.00 -36.92 -10.54
CA LEU A 37 2.59 -37.94 -11.52
C LEU A 37 3.50 -39.19 -11.56
N PHE A 38 4.73 -39.05 -11.04
CA PHE A 38 5.76 -40.09 -11.09
C PHE A 38 6.15 -40.60 -9.69
N THR A 39 5.92 -39.81 -8.64
CA THR A 39 6.36 -40.14 -7.28
C THR A 39 5.52 -39.46 -6.19
N ASP A 40 5.13 -40.23 -5.18
CA ASP A 40 4.38 -39.72 -4.01
C ASP A 40 5.27 -39.06 -2.94
N ALA A 41 6.58 -39.34 -2.96
CA ALA A 41 7.51 -38.92 -1.91
C ALA A 41 7.57 -37.39 -1.71
N GLY A 42 7.25 -36.61 -2.74
CA GLY A 42 7.25 -35.14 -2.71
C GLY A 42 5.89 -34.48 -2.51
N THR A 43 4.79 -35.25 -2.59
CA THR A 43 3.44 -34.71 -2.70
C THR A 43 2.95 -34.09 -1.39
N LEU A 44 3.18 -34.75 -0.25
CA LEU A 44 2.78 -34.24 1.07
C LEU A 44 3.54 -32.95 1.46
N PRO A 45 4.89 -32.88 1.31
CA PRO A 45 5.62 -31.63 1.50
C PRO A 45 5.17 -30.51 0.54
N ALA A 46 4.86 -30.84 -0.71
CA ALA A 46 4.35 -29.88 -1.69
C ALA A 46 2.99 -29.30 -1.27
N ILE A 47 2.08 -30.11 -0.73
CA ILE A 47 0.80 -29.65 -0.19
C ILE A 47 1.03 -28.67 0.97
N LEU A 48 1.84 -29.05 1.96
CA LEU A 48 2.09 -28.23 3.15
C LEU A 48 2.73 -26.88 2.79
N THR A 49 3.74 -26.90 1.92
CA THR A 49 4.42 -25.69 1.47
C THR A 49 3.50 -24.79 0.65
N THR A 50 2.62 -25.36 -0.18
CA THR A 50 1.63 -24.60 -0.95
C THR A 50 0.60 -23.92 -0.06
N ILE A 51 0.08 -24.64 0.95
CA ILE A 51 -0.85 -24.07 1.95
C ILE A 51 -0.15 -22.93 2.71
N ALA A 52 1.07 -23.16 3.20
CA ALA A 52 1.84 -22.17 3.93
C ALA A 52 2.12 -20.93 3.07
N ALA A 53 2.50 -21.10 1.81
CA ALA A 53 2.75 -20.00 0.88
C ALA A 53 1.46 -19.23 0.54
N GLY A 54 0.35 -19.93 0.32
CA GLY A 54 -0.95 -19.33 0.01
C GLY A 54 -1.52 -18.54 1.18
N LEU A 55 -1.61 -19.15 2.36
CA LEU A 55 -2.11 -18.48 3.57
C LEU A 55 -1.14 -17.40 4.05
N GLY A 56 0.16 -17.69 4.11
CA GLY A 56 1.18 -16.72 4.50
C GLY A 56 1.16 -15.50 3.57
N GLY A 57 1.11 -15.72 2.26
CA GLY A 57 1.03 -14.64 1.29
C GLY A 57 -0.29 -13.85 1.34
N ALA A 58 -1.41 -14.51 1.63
CA ALA A 58 -2.72 -13.86 1.77
C ALA A 58 -2.81 -13.02 3.05
N PHE A 59 -2.33 -13.57 4.17
CA PHE A 59 -2.51 -12.96 5.48
C PHE A 59 -1.40 -11.98 5.88
N LEU A 60 -0.16 -12.21 5.45
CA LEU A 60 0.98 -11.34 5.77
C LEU A 60 1.15 -10.19 4.77
N SER A 61 0.43 -10.18 3.64
CA SER A 61 0.54 -9.11 2.64
C SER A 61 -0.29 -7.88 3.05
N PRO A 62 0.35 -6.73 3.34
CA PRO A 62 -0.38 -5.52 3.75
C PRO A 62 -1.36 -5.05 2.66
N ARG A 63 -0.99 -5.22 1.38
CA ARG A 63 -1.83 -4.83 0.24
C ARG A 63 -3.14 -5.62 0.13
N LEU A 64 -3.15 -6.88 0.54
CA LEU A 64 -4.38 -7.69 0.52
C LEU A 64 -5.23 -7.40 1.76
N GLN A 65 -4.57 -7.17 2.91
CA GLN A 65 -5.26 -6.87 4.16
C GLN A 65 -5.97 -5.51 4.15
N LEU A 66 -5.33 -4.51 3.55
CA LEU A 66 -5.84 -3.14 3.43
C LEU A 66 -6.78 -2.96 2.22
N ALA A 67 -7.17 -4.03 1.53
CA ALA A 67 -8.14 -3.95 0.44
C ALA A 67 -9.52 -3.52 0.96
N HIS A 68 -10.26 -2.76 0.15
CA HIS A 68 -11.62 -2.30 0.47
C HIS A 68 -12.54 -3.48 0.87
N PRO A 69 -13.41 -3.36 1.89
CA PRO A 69 -14.22 -4.46 2.41
C PRO A 69 -15.02 -5.22 1.34
N MET A 70 -15.63 -4.50 0.37
CA MET A 70 -16.39 -5.12 -0.71
C MET A 70 -15.54 -5.91 -1.72
N LYS A 71 -14.26 -5.54 -1.91
CA LYS A 71 -13.35 -6.20 -2.86
C LYS A 71 -12.46 -7.24 -2.18
N LYS A 72 -12.30 -7.16 -0.85
CA LYS A 72 -11.52 -8.11 -0.05
C LYS A 72 -11.85 -9.58 -0.37
N PRO A 73 -13.12 -10.03 -0.43
CA PRO A 73 -13.40 -11.42 -0.82
C PRO A 73 -12.89 -11.75 -2.22
N ILE A 74 -13.10 -10.88 -3.22
CA ILE A 74 -12.64 -11.10 -4.59
C ILE A 74 -11.11 -11.18 -4.65
N VAL A 75 -10.43 -10.27 -3.96
CA VAL A 75 -8.96 -10.21 -3.89
C VAL A 75 -8.39 -11.49 -3.30
N PHE A 76 -8.95 -11.97 -2.18
CA PHE A 76 -8.52 -13.22 -1.55
C PHE A 76 -8.84 -14.43 -2.42
N THR A 77 -10.03 -14.49 -3.03
CA THR A 77 -10.40 -15.57 -3.94
C THR A 77 -9.44 -15.65 -5.13
N VAL A 78 -9.19 -14.52 -5.81
CA VAL A 78 -8.25 -14.47 -6.96
C VAL A 78 -6.83 -14.84 -6.55
N TYR A 79 -6.41 -14.45 -5.35
CA TYR A 79 -5.07 -14.77 -4.84
C TYR A 79 -4.91 -16.24 -4.43
N LEU A 80 -5.90 -16.80 -3.75
CA LEU A 80 -5.87 -18.17 -3.22
C LEU A 80 -6.26 -19.23 -4.25
N ALA A 81 -7.07 -18.90 -5.26
CA ALA A 81 -7.49 -19.83 -6.31
C ALA A 81 -6.36 -20.71 -6.89
N PRO A 82 -5.21 -20.17 -7.34
CA PRO A 82 -4.14 -21.01 -7.86
C PRO A 82 -3.57 -21.98 -6.81
N HIS A 83 -3.52 -21.60 -5.54
CA HIS A 83 -3.04 -22.46 -4.45
C HIS A 83 -4.05 -23.56 -4.16
N SER A 84 -5.35 -23.23 -4.12
CA SER A 84 -6.41 -24.21 -3.91
C SER A 84 -6.44 -25.26 -5.01
N VAL A 85 -6.35 -24.85 -6.29
CA VAL A 85 -6.29 -25.80 -7.41
C VAL A 85 -5.05 -26.69 -7.32
N LEU A 86 -3.91 -26.13 -6.91
CA LEU A 86 -2.67 -26.89 -6.78
C LEU A 86 -2.73 -27.93 -5.66
N VAL A 87 -3.24 -27.55 -4.48
CA VAL A 87 -3.48 -28.48 -3.39
C VAL A 87 -4.48 -29.56 -3.81
N SER A 88 -5.59 -29.20 -4.48
CA SER A 88 -6.57 -30.17 -4.94
C SER A 88 -5.97 -31.18 -5.93
N ASN A 89 -5.12 -30.76 -6.86
CA ASN A 89 -4.47 -31.69 -7.80
C ASN A 89 -3.53 -32.65 -7.07
N LEU A 90 -2.68 -32.13 -6.18
CA LEU A 90 -1.75 -32.94 -5.38
C LEU A 90 -2.50 -33.93 -4.45
N VAL A 91 -3.64 -33.54 -3.90
CA VAL A 91 -4.50 -34.45 -3.12
C VAL A 91 -5.11 -35.52 -4.03
N THR A 92 -5.49 -35.16 -5.26
CA THR A 92 -6.06 -36.11 -6.22
C THR A 92 -5.02 -37.14 -6.66
N GLU A 93 -3.74 -36.75 -6.80
CA GLU A 93 -2.62 -37.66 -7.07
C GLU A 93 -2.50 -38.75 -5.98
N LEU A 94 -2.71 -38.40 -4.70
CA LEU A 94 -2.64 -39.37 -3.59
C LEU A 94 -3.83 -40.35 -3.54
N VAL A 95 -4.97 -40.00 -4.15
CA VAL A 95 -6.22 -40.75 -4.01
C VAL A 95 -6.59 -41.50 -5.29
N TRP A 96 -6.14 -41.02 -6.46
CA TRP A 96 -6.54 -41.55 -7.76
C TRP A 96 -5.34 -41.96 -8.62
N ASP A 97 -4.77 -43.14 -8.29
CA ASP A 97 -3.58 -43.69 -8.93
C ASP A 97 -3.86 -44.50 -10.22
N ALA A 98 -4.97 -44.23 -10.91
CA ALA A 98 -5.25 -44.87 -12.18
C ALA A 98 -4.50 -44.19 -13.34
N THR A 99 -4.09 -44.94 -14.36
CA THR A 99 -3.41 -44.39 -15.57
C THR A 99 -4.22 -43.28 -16.23
N GLU A 100 -5.54 -43.42 -16.28
CA GLU A 100 -6.47 -42.38 -16.78
C GLU A 100 -6.47 -41.14 -15.88
N GLY A 101 -6.42 -41.34 -14.55
CA GLY A 101 -6.31 -40.27 -13.56
C GLY A 101 -5.02 -39.46 -13.73
N ARG A 102 -3.89 -40.12 -13.99
CA ARG A 102 -2.60 -39.46 -14.25
C ARG A 102 -2.61 -38.62 -15.53
N LEU A 103 -3.30 -39.07 -16.59
CA LEU A 103 -3.48 -38.28 -17.81
C LEU A 103 -4.30 -37.01 -17.56
N VAL A 104 -5.39 -37.13 -16.79
CA VAL A 104 -6.22 -35.99 -16.40
C VAL A 104 -5.42 -35.01 -15.54
N GLN A 105 -4.69 -35.50 -14.53
CA GLN A 105 -3.85 -34.69 -13.64
C GLN A 105 -2.73 -33.98 -14.42
N GLY A 106 -2.10 -34.65 -15.40
CA GLY A 106 -1.12 -34.03 -16.29
C GLY A 106 -1.73 -32.92 -17.14
N GLY A 107 -2.93 -33.13 -17.67
CA GLY A 107 -3.70 -32.09 -18.37
C GLY A 107 -4.00 -30.88 -17.47
N VAL A 108 -4.43 -31.13 -16.23
CA VAL A 108 -4.67 -30.09 -15.23
C VAL A 108 -3.37 -29.34 -14.89
N ALA A 109 -2.25 -30.03 -14.73
CA ALA A 109 -0.95 -29.41 -14.44
C ALA A 109 -0.51 -28.46 -15.57
N VAL A 110 -0.66 -28.87 -16.83
CA VAL A 110 -0.36 -28.02 -18.00
C VAL A 110 -1.30 -26.82 -18.06
N LEU A 111 -2.60 -27.04 -17.93
CA LEU A 111 -3.61 -25.97 -17.96
C LEU A 111 -3.42 -24.97 -16.81
N TRP A 112 -3.15 -25.47 -15.60
CA TRP A 112 -2.88 -24.64 -14.43
C TRP A 112 -1.60 -23.83 -14.63
N THR A 113 -0.52 -24.46 -15.07
CA THR A 113 0.76 -23.78 -15.29
C THR A 113 0.62 -22.67 -16.33
N ALA A 114 0.03 -22.98 -17.49
CA ALA A 114 -0.21 -22.00 -18.55
C ALA A 114 -1.14 -20.88 -18.08
N GLY A 115 -2.23 -21.24 -17.39
CA GLY A 115 -3.22 -20.30 -16.87
C GLY A 115 -2.61 -19.33 -15.85
N VAL A 116 -1.88 -19.83 -14.85
CA VAL A 116 -1.23 -18.99 -13.83
C VAL A 116 -0.13 -18.12 -14.45
N TRP A 117 0.65 -18.68 -15.39
CA TRP A 117 1.71 -17.95 -16.09
C TRP A 117 1.18 -16.75 -16.87
N TRP A 118 0.04 -16.93 -17.55
CA TRP A 118 -0.61 -15.90 -18.36
C TRP A 118 -1.40 -14.91 -17.49
N LEU A 119 -2.30 -15.38 -16.63
CA LEU A 119 -3.23 -14.56 -15.85
C LEU A 119 -2.51 -13.75 -14.75
N ARG A 120 -1.41 -14.30 -14.21
CA ARG A 120 -0.63 -13.73 -13.10
C ARG A 120 -1.53 -13.34 -11.91
N PRO A 121 -2.21 -14.31 -11.27
CA PRO A 121 -3.22 -14.07 -10.25
C PRO A 121 -2.74 -13.16 -9.11
N GLY A 122 -1.48 -13.29 -8.66
CA GLY A 122 -0.92 -12.40 -7.64
C GLY A 122 -0.84 -10.92 -8.05
N ARG A 123 -0.62 -10.63 -9.35
CA ARG A 123 -0.70 -9.25 -9.87
C ARG A 123 -2.13 -8.82 -10.09
N LEU A 124 -3.00 -9.72 -10.54
CA LEU A 124 -4.42 -9.43 -10.71
C LEU A 124 -5.07 -9.09 -9.36
N ALA A 125 -4.88 -9.91 -8.34
CA ALA A 125 -5.35 -9.66 -6.98
C ALA A 125 -4.83 -8.32 -6.44
N LYS A 126 -3.54 -8.00 -6.63
CA LYS A 126 -2.99 -6.69 -6.23
C LYS A 126 -3.56 -5.51 -7.04
N ARG A 127 -3.93 -5.73 -8.31
CA ARG A 127 -4.62 -4.72 -9.13
C ARG A 127 -6.07 -4.52 -8.70
N VAL A 128 -6.77 -5.59 -8.34
CA VAL A 128 -8.14 -5.52 -7.80
C VAL A 128 -8.15 -4.90 -6.40
N ALA A 129 -7.13 -5.21 -5.59
CA ALA A 129 -6.90 -4.61 -4.28
C ALA A 129 -6.52 -3.13 -4.38
N LYS A 130 -5.90 -2.73 -5.50
CA LYS A 130 -5.72 -1.32 -5.82
C LYS A 130 -7.10 -0.75 -6.14
N TRP A 131 -7.67 -0.02 -5.19
CA TRP A 131 -8.79 0.85 -5.48
C TRP A 131 -8.33 1.81 -6.60
N PRO A 132 -9.14 2.05 -7.65
CA PRO A 132 -8.89 3.19 -8.50
C PRO A 132 -8.81 4.41 -7.57
N GLU A 133 -7.76 5.22 -7.65
CA GLU A 133 -8.01 6.64 -7.39
C GLU A 133 -9.22 6.98 -8.25
N PRO A 134 -10.30 7.56 -7.68
CA PRO A 134 -11.51 7.84 -8.45
C PRO A 134 -11.08 8.47 -9.77
N VAL A 135 -11.35 7.75 -10.86
CA VAL A 135 -11.22 8.32 -12.18
C VAL A 135 -12.30 9.37 -12.20
N ILE A 136 -11.91 10.63 -12.17
CA ILE A 136 -12.79 11.72 -12.55
C ILE A 136 -13.10 11.43 -14.02
N GLU A 137 -14.20 10.73 -14.28
CA GLU A 137 -14.80 10.70 -15.60
C GLU A 137 -15.21 12.14 -15.87
N THR A 138 -14.42 12.84 -16.69
CA THR A 138 -14.93 13.97 -17.44
C THR A 138 -15.96 13.41 -18.39
N ASP A 139 -17.20 13.26 -17.92
CA ASP A 139 -18.36 13.18 -18.80
C ASP A 139 -18.43 14.52 -19.53
N GLY A 140 -17.80 14.54 -20.70
CA GLY A 140 -18.14 15.47 -21.75
C GLY A 140 -19.54 15.12 -22.22
N THR A 141 -20.55 15.71 -21.59
CA THR A 141 -21.89 15.75 -22.15
C THR A 141 -21.90 16.76 -23.28
N GLU A 142 -21.69 16.27 -24.52
CA GLU A 142 -22.26 16.97 -25.66
C GLU A 142 -23.79 16.87 -25.56
N ALA A 143 -24.41 18.05 -25.44
CA ALA A 143 -25.75 18.41 -25.87
C ALA A 143 -26.92 17.51 -25.43
N ASP A 144 -27.66 17.98 -24.43
CA ASP A 144 -29.01 18.43 -24.74
C ASP A 144 -29.39 19.63 -23.87
N GLN A 145 -29.98 20.63 -24.54
CA GLN A 145 -30.41 21.90 -23.99
C GLN A 145 -31.74 21.75 -23.23
N ASP A 146 -32.01 22.77 -22.41
CA ASP A 146 -33.32 23.14 -21.84
C ASP A 146 -33.81 22.42 -20.58
N ALA A 147 -33.50 23.01 -19.42
CA ALA A 147 -34.52 23.59 -18.55
C ALA A 147 -33.90 24.38 -17.36
N ALA A 148 -34.02 25.70 -17.45
CA ALA A 148 -34.34 26.64 -16.37
C ALA A 148 -33.71 26.45 -14.96
N GLY A 149 -32.71 27.29 -14.69
CA GLY A 149 -32.70 28.16 -13.50
C GLY A 149 -32.87 27.52 -12.13
N ALA A 150 -31.83 26.84 -11.65
CA ALA A 150 -31.56 26.75 -10.22
C ALA A 150 -30.04 26.81 -10.01
N GLU A 151 -29.64 27.69 -9.11
CA GLU A 151 -28.27 27.91 -8.64
C GLU A 151 -27.62 26.57 -8.28
N LEU A 152 -26.66 26.12 -9.11
CA LEU A 152 -25.93 24.87 -8.91
C LEU A 152 -25.02 25.01 -7.69
N GLU A 153 -25.53 24.64 -6.52
CA GLU A 153 -24.71 24.17 -5.41
C GLU A 153 -23.83 23.04 -5.94
N VAL A 154 -22.52 23.30 -6.07
CA VAL A 154 -21.51 22.29 -6.34
C VAL A 154 -21.68 21.20 -5.29
N ALA A 155 -22.23 20.06 -5.70
CA ALA A 155 -22.38 18.90 -4.84
C ALA A 155 -20.97 18.47 -4.41
N ILE A 156 -20.57 18.84 -3.19
CA ILE A 156 -19.35 18.35 -2.58
C ILE A 156 -19.53 16.83 -2.47
N GLU A 157 -18.77 16.07 -3.24
CA GLU A 157 -18.78 14.60 -3.16
C GLU A 157 -18.31 14.21 -1.75
N ILE A 158 -19.26 13.82 -0.90
CA ILE A 158 -18.99 13.48 0.50
C ILE A 158 -18.32 12.10 0.53
N PRO A 159 -17.08 11.96 1.05
CA PRO A 159 -16.41 10.67 1.15
C PRO A 159 -17.19 9.68 2.04
N ASP A 160 -17.13 8.39 1.71
CA ASP A 160 -17.76 7.33 2.54
C ASP A 160 -17.05 7.12 3.88
N ASP A 161 -15.76 7.46 3.97
CA ASP A 161 -14.99 7.28 5.19
C ASP A 161 -15.32 8.39 6.22
N PRO A 162 -15.46 8.05 7.51
CA PRO A 162 -15.99 8.99 8.51
C PRO A 162 -15.10 10.23 8.70
N ALA A 163 -13.78 10.10 8.52
CA ALA A 163 -12.83 11.20 8.66
C ALA A 163 -12.88 12.14 7.44
N GLY A 164 -12.89 11.59 6.22
CA GLY A 164 -13.07 12.32 4.97
C GLY A 164 -14.43 13.01 4.90
N ARG A 165 -15.50 12.33 5.33
CA ARG A 165 -16.83 12.93 5.47
C ARG A 165 -16.85 14.10 6.43
N TRP A 166 -16.29 13.92 7.62
CA TRP A 166 -16.22 14.99 8.61
C TRP A 166 -15.42 16.18 8.05
N TRP A 167 -14.29 15.91 7.40
CA TRP A 167 -13.45 16.94 6.80
C TRP A 167 -14.20 17.71 5.70
N ALA A 168 -14.84 17.01 4.77
CA ALA A 168 -15.64 17.61 3.69
C ALA A 168 -16.76 18.52 4.23
N LEU A 169 -17.47 18.06 5.27
CA LEU A 169 -18.61 18.79 5.83
C LEU A 169 -18.23 19.96 6.74
N ASN A 170 -17.08 19.92 7.40
CA ASN A 170 -16.73 20.89 8.45
C ASN A 170 -15.54 21.78 8.07
N ALA A 171 -14.46 21.18 7.55
CA ALA A 171 -13.20 21.87 7.29
C ALA A 171 -13.06 22.34 5.83
N ALA A 172 -13.43 21.51 4.86
CA ALA A 172 -13.23 21.74 3.43
C ALA A 172 -14.44 22.32 2.69
N LYS A 173 -15.54 22.62 3.40
CA LYS A 173 -16.67 23.37 2.84
C LYS A 173 -16.25 24.76 2.37
N LYS A 174 -17.08 25.38 1.53
CA LYS A 174 -16.95 26.80 1.14
C LYS A 174 -16.82 27.70 2.38
N ASP A 175 -15.86 28.63 2.36
CA ASP A 175 -15.47 29.49 3.49
C ASP A 175 -14.94 28.75 4.74
N GLY A 176 -14.65 27.45 4.57
CA GLY A 176 -14.10 26.56 5.57
C GLY A 176 -12.67 26.90 5.99
N VAL A 177 -12.09 26.05 6.83
CA VAL A 177 -10.73 26.21 7.34
C VAL A 177 -9.68 25.72 6.34
N ALA A 178 -10.06 24.76 5.50
CA ALA A 178 -9.23 24.10 4.50
C ALA A 178 -10.03 23.86 3.22
N GLU A 179 -10.69 24.90 2.72
CA GLU A 179 -11.46 24.86 1.47
C GLU A 179 -10.59 24.32 0.32
N GLY A 180 -11.19 23.54 -0.58
CA GLY A 180 -10.46 22.97 -1.72
C GLY A 180 -9.53 21.79 -1.35
N THR A 181 -9.65 21.25 -0.14
CA THR A 181 -8.86 20.07 0.29
C THR A 181 -9.70 18.83 0.50
N ARG A 182 -9.09 17.66 0.37
CA ARG A 182 -9.68 16.37 0.74
C ARG A 182 -8.71 15.50 1.51
N VAL A 183 -9.24 14.66 2.40
CA VAL A 183 -8.47 13.65 3.12
C VAL A 183 -8.24 12.46 2.20
N ILE A 184 -6.98 12.04 2.05
CA ILE A 184 -6.60 10.87 1.24
C ILE A 184 -6.11 9.68 2.09
N ALA A 185 -5.64 9.94 3.31
CA ALA A 185 -5.27 8.89 4.27
C ALA A 185 -5.26 9.45 5.70
N VAL A 186 -5.56 8.58 6.66
CA VAL A 186 -5.41 8.85 8.10
C VAL A 186 -4.65 7.69 8.73
N ARG A 187 -3.64 7.99 9.53
CA ARG A 187 -2.82 6.98 10.21
C ARG A 187 -2.46 7.40 11.62
N ALA A 188 -2.69 6.51 12.58
CA ALA A 188 -2.12 6.64 13.91
C ALA A 188 -0.61 6.31 13.87
N ILE A 189 0.20 7.21 14.42
CA ILE A 189 1.65 7.12 14.56
C ILE A 189 2.03 7.23 16.05
N GLU A 190 3.30 6.99 16.39
CA GLU A 190 3.82 7.16 17.77
C GLU A 190 2.95 6.48 18.85
N ASP A 191 2.73 5.17 18.70
CA ASP A 191 1.90 4.35 19.60
C ASP A 191 0.48 4.91 19.81
N ARG A 192 -0.10 5.49 18.75
CA ARG A 192 -1.45 6.07 18.72
C ARG A 192 -1.60 7.38 19.51
N ARG A 193 -0.51 7.97 19.98
CA ARG A 193 -0.54 9.29 20.63
C ARG A 193 -0.66 10.43 19.63
N ARG A 194 -0.24 10.20 18.37
CA ARG A 194 -0.27 11.20 17.30
C ARG A 194 -0.94 10.63 16.04
N VAL A 195 -1.65 11.46 15.31
CA VAL A 195 -2.38 11.09 14.09
C VAL A 195 -1.86 11.92 12.93
N ALA A 196 -1.46 11.25 11.85
CA ALA A 196 -1.09 11.87 10.60
C ALA A 196 -2.25 11.76 9.60
N VAL A 197 -2.68 12.91 9.08
CA VAL A 197 -3.73 13.05 8.07
C VAL A 197 -3.08 13.57 6.79
N ALA A 198 -3.12 12.79 5.73
CA ALA A 198 -2.67 13.24 4.42
C ALA A 198 -3.82 13.97 3.70
N LEU A 199 -3.55 15.20 3.28
CA LEU A 199 -4.47 16.10 2.61
C LEU A 199 -4.00 16.34 1.17
N ALA A 200 -4.93 16.36 0.23
CA ALA A 200 -4.66 16.70 -1.17
C ALA A 200 -5.53 17.87 -1.62
N ALA A 201 -5.02 18.69 -2.53
CA ALA A 201 -5.84 19.64 -3.26
C ALA A 201 -6.89 18.88 -4.10
N ILE A 202 -8.11 19.42 -4.15
CA ILE A 202 -9.18 18.88 -5.00
C ILE A 202 -8.83 19.13 -6.47
N GLU A 203 -8.34 20.33 -6.79
CA GLU A 203 -7.91 20.69 -8.14
C GLU A 203 -6.51 20.14 -8.45
N LYS A 204 -6.41 19.40 -9.55
CA LYS A 204 -5.15 18.76 -9.94
C LYS A 204 -4.16 19.79 -10.47
N GLY A 205 -3.00 19.86 -9.82
CA GLY A 205 -1.92 20.78 -10.20
C GLY A 205 -1.86 22.02 -9.32
N GLU A 206 -2.91 22.27 -8.54
CA GLU A 206 -2.94 23.34 -7.54
C GLU A 206 -2.25 22.90 -6.23
N PRO A 207 -1.62 23.84 -5.51
CA PRO A 207 -1.10 23.56 -4.18
C PRO A 207 -2.25 23.35 -3.19
N VAL A 208 -1.98 22.61 -2.11
CA VAL A 208 -2.88 22.56 -0.96
C VAL A 208 -3.02 23.98 -0.40
N PRO A 209 -4.25 24.52 -0.30
CA PRO A 209 -4.48 25.84 0.28
C PRO A 209 -3.98 25.93 1.71
N ASP A 210 -3.57 27.13 2.13
CA ASP A 210 -3.08 27.36 3.48
C ASP A 210 -4.16 27.06 4.53
N ILE A 211 -3.83 26.15 5.46
CA ILE A 211 -4.76 25.68 6.47
C ILE A 211 -4.63 26.59 7.69
N LYS A 212 -5.69 27.34 7.99
CA LYS A 212 -5.72 28.29 9.10
C LYS A 212 -5.75 27.55 10.45
N ILE A 213 -4.58 27.19 10.99
CA ILE A 213 -4.42 26.38 12.23
C ILE A 213 -5.28 26.89 13.38
N ARG A 214 -5.35 28.21 13.60
CA ARG A 214 -6.21 28.79 14.66
C ARG A 214 -7.69 28.45 14.51
N ARG A 215 -8.21 28.55 13.28
CA ARG A 215 -9.60 28.19 13.00
C ARG A 215 -9.79 26.67 13.08
N LEU A 216 -8.78 25.89 12.73
CA LEU A 216 -8.82 24.42 12.82
C LEU A 216 -8.86 23.95 14.27
N SER A 217 -8.02 24.56 15.12
CA SER A 217 -7.99 24.39 16.57
C SER A 217 -9.38 24.66 17.18
N ALA A 218 -9.99 25.79 16.84
CA ALA A 218 -11.34 26.14 17.29
C ALA A 218 -12.41 25.15 16.78
N LEU A 219 -12.29 24.66 15.54
CA LEU A 219 -13.23 23.71 14.94
C LEU A 219 -13.14 22.32 15.58
N MET A 220 -11.93 21.84 15.87
CA MET A 220 -11.68 20.51 16.42
C MET A 220 -11.70 20.47 17.95
N ASN A 221 -11.69 21.64 18.60
CA ASN A 221 -11.46 21.79 20.03
C ASN A 221 -10.13 21.13 20.47
N VAL A 222 -9.06 21.43 19.73
CA VAL A 222 -7.70 20.90 19.95
C VAL A 222 -6.71 22.07 20.04
N PRO A 223 -5.82 22.14 21.06
CA PRO A 223 -4.80 23.19 21.18
C PRO A 223 -3.95 23.36 19.90
N GLU A 224 -3.62 24.62 19.55
CA GLU A 224 -2.83 24.93 18.35
C GLU A 224 -1.45 24.24 18.35
N GLU A 225 -0.84 24.09 19.52
CA GLU A 225 0.45 23.41 19.73
C GLU A 225 0.44 21.92 19.37
N LEU A 226 -0.74 21.30 19.28
CA LEU A 226 -0.91 19.90 18.88
C LEU A 226 -1.23 19.75 17.39
N LEU A 227 -1.28 20.85 16.64
CA LEU A 227 -1.60 20.86 15.20
C LEU A 227 -0.38 21.36 14.42
N GLU A 228 0.03 20.60 13.42
CA GLU A 228 1.19 20.95 12.59
C GLU A 228 0.94 20.52 11.15
N VAL A 229 1.26 21.40 10.19
CA VAL A 229 1.14 21.12 8.76
C VAL A 229 2.54 21.03 8.17
N GLU A 230 2.86 19.89 7.58
CA GLU A 230 4.16 19.60 6.99
C GLU A 230 4.02 19.18 5.52
N ALA A 231 5.08 19.39 4.75
CA ALA A 231 5.20 18.81 3.42
C ALA A 231 5.47 17.30 3.51
N ILE A 232 4.88 16.52 2.61
CA ILE A 232 5.18 15.08 2.53
C ILE A 232 6.43 14.87 1.67
N PRO A 233 7.52 14.28 2.20
CA PRO A 233 8.73 14.03 1.42
C PRO A 233 8.45 13.19 0.17
N GLY A 234 8.93 13.67 -0.99
CA GLY A 234 8.73 13.01 -2.28
C GLY A 234 7.39 13.31 -2.96
N HIS A 235 6.56 14.18 -2.39
CA HIS A 235 5.37 14.73 -3.00
C HIS A 235 5.53 16.23 -3.28
N GLY A 236 4.81 16.74 -4.29
CA GLY A 236 4.76 18.18 -4.57
C GLY A 236 3.75 18.90 -3.68
N ALA A 237 3.63 20.22 -3.83
CA ALA A 237 2.75 21.07 -3.02
C ALA A 237 1.25 20.73 -3.09
N GLY A 238 0.82 19.89 -4.04
CA GLY A 238 -0.55 19.38 -4.11
C GLY A 238 -0.91 18.36 -3.02
N VAL A 239 0.03 18.01 -2.13
CA VAL A 239 -0.21 17.16 -0.97
C VAL A 239 0.49 17.72 0.27
N ALA A 240 -0.22 17.72 1.41
CA ALA A 240 0.29 18.14 2.70
C ALA A 240 -0.07 17.10 3.79
N MET A 241 0.68 17.09 4.88
CA MET A 241 0.41 16.26 6.05
C MET A 241 0.01 17.13 7.22
N LEU A 242 -1.18 16.90 7.76
CA LEU A 242 -1.64 17.47 9.01
C LEU A 242 -1.35 16.46 10.14
N LEU A 243 -0.51 16.84 11.07
CA LEU A 243 -0.18 16.09 12.29
C LEU A 243 -1.04 16.61 13.45
N ILE A 244 -1.67 15.69 14.18
CA ILE A 244 -2.57 15.96 15.29
C ILE A 244 -2.09 15.17 16.51
N GLY A 245 -1.69 15.86 17.57
CA GLY A 245 -1.21 15.25 18.82
C GLY A 245 0.14 15.80 19.26
N PRO A 246 0.62 15.41 20.46
CA PRO A 246 1.87 15.90 21.03
C PRO A 246 3.04 15.59 20.11
N LYS A 247 3.95 16.55 19.97
CA LYS A 247 5.22 16.32 19.31
C LYS A 247 6.00 15.26 20.08
N PRO A 248 6.76 14.39 19.41
CA PRO A 248 7.68 13.52 20.11
C PRO A 248 8.62 14.41 20.92
N GLU A 249 8.67 14.20 22.23
CA GLU A 249 9.75 14.75 23.04
C GLU A 249 11.04 14.29 22.36
N ALA A 250 11.95 15.23 22.10
CA ALA A 250 13.29 14.88 21.67
C ALA A 250 13.80 13.85 22.68
N GLY A 251 13.87 12.59 22.27
CA GLY A 251 14.37 11.53 23.13
C GLY A 251 15.75 11.95 23.63
N PRO A 252 16.16 11.52 24.83
CA PRO A 252 17.50 11.80 25.32
C PRO A 252 18.49 11.45 24.20
N THR A 253 19.35 12.39 23.85
CA THR A 253 20.43 12.19 22.89
C THR A 253 21.06 10.83 23.22
N PRO A 254 21.08 9.86 22.30
CA PRO A 254 21.54 8.53 22.65
C PRO A 254 22.96 8.64 23.20
N ASP A 255 23.17 8.07 24.38
CA ASP A 255 24.45 8.15 25.08
C ASP A 255 25.58 7.63 24.17
N VAL A 256 26.79 8.15 24.36
CA VAL A 256 27.99 7.77 23.58
C VAL A 256 28.17 6.25 23.58
N ASP A 257 27.77 5.59 24.67
CA ASP A 257 27.80 4.14 24.82
C ASP A 257 26.86 3.40 23.84
N VAL A 258 25.66 3.94 23.59
CA VAL A 258 24.69 3.36 22.64
C VAL A 258 25.21 3.46 21.21
N TRP A 259 25.79 4.60 20.84
CA TRP A 259 26.42 4.77 19.52
C TRP A 259 27.67 3.91 19.35
N THR A 260 28.42 3.70 20.43
CA THR A 260 29.58 2.80 20.44
C THR A 260 29.17 1.35 20.22
N GLU A 261 28.06 0.90 20.80
CA GLU A 261 27.51 -0.44 20.60
C GLU A 261 26.96 -0.64 19.18
N ILE A 262 26.22 0.35 18.66
CA ILE A 262 25.76 0.35 17.26
C ILE A 262 26.97 0.31 16.31
N GLY A 263 28.01 1.11 16.58
CA GLY A 263 29.25 1.12 15.80
C GLY A 263 29.94 -0.24 15.76
N ARG A 264 30.08 -0.92 16.91
CA ARG A 264 30.68 -2.27 16.96
C ARG A 264 29.87 -3.32 16.20
N SER A 265 28.54 -3.26 16.25
CA SER A 265 27.69 -4.27 15.60
C SER A 265 27.49 -4.03 14.11
N ALA A 266 27.34 -2.76 13.68
CA ALA A 266 27.04 -2.40 12.31
C ALA A 266 28.29 -2.13 11.46
N LEU A 267 29.41 -1.73 12.07
CA LEU A 267 30.65 -1.32 11.41
C LEU A 267 31.89 -1.90 12.12
N PRO A 268 32.11 -3.23 12.08
CA PRO A 268 33.26 -3.85 12.74
C PRO A 268 34.58 -3.31 12.17
N GLY A 269 35.43 -2.75 13.04
CA GLY A 269 36.74 -2.18 12.71
C GLY A 269 36.81 -0.65 12.67
N VAL A 270 35.68 0.04 12.85
CA VAL A 270 35.64 1.52 12.89
C VAL A 270 35.57 1.98 14.35
N THR A 271 36.49 2.85 14.76
CA THR A 271 36.47 3.50 16.08
C THR A 271 35.78 4.86 15.94
N LEU A 272 34.75 5.08 16.74
CA LEU A 272 34.01 6.35 16.75
C LEU A 272 34.84 7.38 17.51
N THR A 273 35.34 8.42 16.82
CA THR A 273 36.24 9.42 17.41
C THR A 273 35.50 10.64 17.95
N GLU A 274 34.40 11.03 17.32
CA GLU A 274 33.63 12.23 17.68
C GLU A 274 32.18 12.09 17.18
N ILE A 275 31.22 12.54 17.99
CA ILE A 275 29.80 12.64 17.62
C ILE A 275 29.50 14.13 17.52
N ASN A 276 29.21 14.61 16.31
CA ASN A 276 28.78 15.98 16.09
C ASN A 276 27.29 16.01 15.77
N GLU A 277 26.53 16.76 16.56
CA GLU A 277 25.13 17.05 16.26
C GLU A 277 25.07 18.11 15.16
N TYR A 278 24.54 17.74 14.00
CA TYR A 278 24.44 18.64 12.86
C TYR A 278 23.11 19.39 12.89
N ASP A 279 23.17 20.67 13.25
CA ASP A 279 22.04 21.58 13.22
C ASP A 279 21.84 22.16 11.80
N MET A 280 20.82 21.67 11.09
CA MET A 280 20.47 22.14 9.75
C MET A 280 19.95 23.59 9.71
N SER A 281 19.61 24.21 10.85
CA SER A 281 19.14 25.61 10.86
C SER A 281 20.23 26.61 10.47
N LYS A 282 21.51 26.23 10.61
CA LYS A 282 22.68 27.06 10.26
C LYS A 282 22.94 27.19 8.76
N GLU A 283 22.37 26.32 7.93
CA GLU A 283 22.49 26.42 6.46
C GLU A 283 21.31 27.13 5.81
N VAL A 284 20.19 27.29 6.51
CA VAL A 284 18.96 27.90 5.96
C VAL A 284 18.91 29.41 6.25
N ASN A 285 19.72 29.93 7.18
CA ASN A 285 19.98 31.36 7.37
C ASN A 285 21.50 31.61 7.50
N PRO A 286 22.21 31.92 6.40
CA PRO A 286 23.58 32.40 6.47
C PRO A 286 23.68 33.82 7.06
#